data_AF-A0A5C7L902-F1
#
_entry.id   AF-A0A5C7L902-F1
#
_cell.length_a   1.000
_cell.length_b   1.000
_cell.length_c   1.000
_cell.angle_alpha   90.00
_cell.angle_beta   90.00
_cell.angle_gamma   90.00
#
_symmetry.space_group_name_H-M   'P 1'
#
loop_
_entity.id
_entity.type
_entity.pdbx_description
1 polymer ?
#
loop_
_entity_poly.entity_id
_entity_poly.type
_entity_poly.pdbx_seq_one_letter_code
_entity_poly.pdbx_strand_id
1 'polypeptide(L)'
;MASKLRLRFPWQKEDHTYLKNFLFGVEDSLVSTVGLLAGVAAANAGRTAIITTGLVLIVVEGFSMGIGSFLTEETTEEIAGVDGKDGLALKGGLTMLFSYVFAGLLPLSPYIFLESSTAMPVSVAISLLGLFSLGFGTAVYFKRPKPILRALKMFLLGGLAVIVGMVIGKIFHL
;
A
#
# COMPACT_ATOMS: atom_id res chain seq x y z
N MET A 1 -18.88 -40.92 25.44
CA MET A 1 -17.70 -41.21 24.60
C MET A 1 -17.89 -40.52 23.24
N ALA A 2 -17.77 -39.18 23.22
CA ALA A 2 -17.83 -38.39 21.99
C ALA A 2 -16.44 -37.78 21.76
N SER A 3 -15.64 -38.47 20.96
CA SER A 3 -14.30 -38.05 20.56
C SER A 3 -14.41 -36.78 19.72
N LYS A 4 -13.93 -35.65 20.26
CA LYS A 4 -13.69 -34.42 19.51
C LYS A 4 -12.76 -34.73 18.34
N LEU A 5 -13.32 -34.82 17.13
CA LEU A 5 -12.55 -34.84 15.90
C LEU A 5 -12.01 -33.42 15.67
N ARG A 6 -10.86 -33.11 16.28
CA ARG A 6 -10.07 -31.92 15.94
C ARG A 6 -9.48 -32.17 14.55
N LEU A 7 -10.17 -31.70 13.52
CA LEU A 7 -9.60 -31.54 12.19
C LEU A 7 -8.43 -30.54 12.31
N ARG A 8 -7.24 -31.08 12.53
CA ARG A 8 -5.99 -30.32 12.59
C ARG A 8 -5.58 -30.01 11.16
N PHE A 9 -6.11 -28.94 10.60
CA PHE A 9 -5.58 -28.35 9.38
C PHE A 9 -4.22 -27.70 9.70
N PRO A 10 -3.10 -28.24 9.20
CA PRO A 10 -1.77 -27.70 9.47
C PRO A 10 -1.54 -26.51 8.54
N TRP A 11 -2.15 -25.38 8.86
CA TRP A 11 -1.96 -24.16 8.09
C TRP A 11 -0.54 -23.62 8.34
N GLN A 12 0.29 -23.60 7.29
CA GLN A 12 1.50 -22.79 7.13
C GLN A 12 1.19 -21.30 7.42
N LYS A 13 1.18 -20.90 8.69
CA LYS A 13 0.47 -19.69 9.17
C LYS A 13 1.32 -18.42 9.29
N GLU A 14 2.63 -18.51 9.46
CA GLU A 14 3.42 -17.34 9.86
C GLU A 14 4.00 -16.55 8.66
N ASP A 15 4.73 -17.20 7.75
CA ASP A 15 5.48 -16.49 6.68
C ASP A 15 4.58 -15.70 5.71
N HIS A 16 3.35 -16.16 5.49
CA HIS A 16 2.48 -15.54 4.50
C HIS A 16 1.85 -14.23 5.00
N THR A 17 1.68 -14.06 6.31
CA THR A 17 1.02 -12.87 6.87
C THR A 17 1.91 -11.64 6.74
N TYR A 18 3.19 -11.75 7.14
CA TYR A 18 4.17 -10.67 7.00
C TYR A 18 4.33 -10.22 5.56
N LEU A 19 4.57 -11.17 4.67
CA LEU A 19 4.80 -10.87 3.26
C LEU A 19 3.54 -10.30 2.60
N LYS A 20 2.36 -10.84 2.91
CA LYS A 20 1.08 -10.29 2.43
C LYS A 20 0.91 -8.84 2.87
N ASN A 21 1.09 -8.55 4.15
CA ASN A 21 0.90 -7.22 4.71
C ASN A 21 1.92 -6.21 4.20
N PHE A 22 3.18 -6.63 4.06
CA PHE A 22 4.22 -5.83 3.44
C PHE A 22 3.84 -5.45 2.00
N LEU A 23 3.50 -6.45 1.18
CA LEU A 23 3.16 -6.20 -0.23
C LEU A 23 1.92 -5.33 -0.38
N PHE A 24 0.91 -5.55 0.46
CA PHE A 24 -0.31 -4.76 0.45
C PHE A 24 -0.06 -3.31 0.90
N GLY A 25 0.76 -3.12 1.95
CA GLY A 25 1.14 -1.77 2.40
C GLY A 25 1.94 -0.99 1.35
N VAL A 26 2.90 -1.64 0.67
CA VAL A 26 3.65 -1.00 -0.43
C VAL A 26 2.73 -0.66 -1.61
N GLU A 27 1.89 -1.61 -2.05
CA GLU A 27 0.98 -1.41 -3.17
C GLU A 27 0.02 -0.26 -2.92
N ASP A 28 -0.67 -0.28 -1.78
CA ASP A 28 -1.69 0.73 -1.48
C ASP A 28 -1.06 2.12 -1.33
N SER A 29 0.05 2.22 -0.60
CA SER A 29 0.72 3.51 -0.41
C SER A 29 1.21 4.15 -1.70
N LEU A 30 1.76 3.34 -2.63
CA LEU A 30 2.20 3.87 -3.92
C LEU A 30 1.02 4.39 -4.74
N VAL A 31 -0.13 3.70 -4.71
CA VAL A 31 -1.33 4.06 -5.49
C VAL A 31 -2.04 5.28 -4.89
N SER A 32 -2.33 5.25 -3.59
CA SER A 32 -3.06 6.32 -2.90
C SER A 32 -2.26 7.62 -2.89
N THR A 33 -0.96 7.55 -2.57
CA THR A 33 -0.11 8.73 -2.43
C THR A 33 0.12 9.41 -3.78
N VAL A 34 0.46 8.66 -4.84
CA VAL A 34 0.67 9.27 -6.16
C VAL A 34 -0.62 9.89 -6.70
N GLY A 35 -1.77 9.23 -6.49
CA GLY A 35 -3.08 9.74 -6.89
C GLY A 35 -3.43 11.05 -6.20
N LEU A 36 -3.27 11.10 -4.87
CA LEU A 36 -3.50 12.30 -4.08
C LEU A 36 -2.55 13.44 -4.49
N LEU A 37 -1.24 13.19 -4.54
CA LEU A 37 -0.25 14.21 -4.88
C LEU A 37 -0.46 14.77 -6.30
N ALA A 38 -0.79 13.90 -7.26
CA ALA A 38 -1.12 14.32 -8.62
C ALA A 38 -2.39 15.18 -8.67
N GLY A 39 -3.40 14.85 -7.87
CA GLY A 39 -4.62 15.66 -7.75
C GLY A 39 -4.37 17.02 -7.12
N VAL A 40 -3.69 17.08 -5.98
CA VAL A 40 -3.35 18.34 -5.30
C VAL A 40 -2.45 19.21 -6.17
N ALA A 41 -1.49 18.62 -6.89
CA ALA A 41 -0.66 19.34 -7.85
C ALA A 41 -1.48 19.85 -9.06
N ALA A 42 -2.42 19.05 -9.58
CA ALA A 42 -3.30 19.46 -10.67
C ALA A 42 -4.27 20.59 -10.28
N ALA A 43 -4.53 20.76 -8.99
CA ALA A 43 -5.26 21.91 -8.43
C ALA A 43 -4.39 23.19 -8.33
N ASN A 44 -3.17 23.20 -8.88
CA ASN A 44 -2.17 24.27 -8.73
C ASN A 44 -1.89 24.66 -7.25
N ALA A 45 -2.03 23.71 -6.33
CA ALA A 45 -1.76 23.97 -4.93
C ALA A 45 -0.27 24.28 -4.71
N GLY A 46 0.00 25.13 -3.72
CA GLY A 46 1.37 25.43 -3.31
C GLY A 46 2.12 24.20 -2.81
N ARG A 47 3.44 24.21 -2.96
CA ARG A 47 4.33 23.11 -2.54
C ARG A 47 4.10 22.65 -1.09
N THR A 48 3.89 23.60 -0.18
CA THR A 48 3.59 23.30 1.23
C THR A 48 2.31 22.49 1.38
N ALA A 49 1.25 22.80 0.62
CA ALA A 49 0.00 22.05 0.67
C ALA A 49 0.17 20.62 0.15
N ILE A 50 0.92 20.44 -0.95
CA ILE A 50 1.22 19.11 -1.50
C ILE A 50 1.97 18.26 -0.47
N ILE A 51 3.03 18.81 0.13
CA ILE A 51 3.85 18.06 1.09
C ILE A 51 3.05 17.73 2.35
N THR A 52 2.33 18.69 2.90
CA THR A 52 1.54 18.49 4.13
C THR A 52 0.43 17.46 3.91
N THR A 53 -0.33 17.56 2.82
CA THR A 53 -1.41 16.59 2.53
C THR A 53 -0.84 15.19 2.26
N GLY A 54 0.28 15.09 1.54
CA GLY A 54 0.98 13.84 1.34
C GLY A 54 1.45 13.19 2.63
N LEU A 55 2.13 13.93 3.50
CA LEU A 55 2.60 13.40 4.79
C LEU A 55 1.44 12.98 5.70
N VAL A 56 0.38 13.79 5.75
CA VAL A 56 -0.84 13.45 6.52
C VAL A 56 -1.44 12.15 5.99
N LEU A 57 -1.60 12.01 4.67
CA LEU A 57 -2.10 10.79 4.06
C LEU A 57 -1.23 9.58 4.44
N ILE A 58 0.09 9.67 4.19
CA ILE A 58 1.02 8.56 4.42
C ILE A 58 0.96 8.06 5.87
N VAL A 59 0.95 8.98 6.83
CA VAL A 59 0.96 8.62 8.25
C VAL A 59 -0.40 8.12 8.69
N VAL A 60 -1.47 8.90 8.46
CA VAL A 60 -2.81 8.57 8.97
C VAL A 60 -3.36 7.31 8.33
N GLU A 61 -3.21 7.17 7.02
CA GLU A 61 -3.65 5.98 6.28
C GLU A 61 -2.80 4.76 6.64
N GLY A 62 -1.48 4.92 6.78
CA GLY A 62 -0.59 3.86 7.28
C GLY A 62 -1.02 3.33 8.66
N PHE A 63 -1.38 4.21 9.59
CA PHE A 63 -1.93 3.81 10.90
C PHE A 63 -3.27 3.08 10.76
N SER A 64 -4.19 3.61 9.94
CA SER A 64 -5.49 3.00 9.67
C SER A 64 -5.33 1.57 9.15
N MET A 65 -4.47 1.36 8.15
CA MET A 65 -4.18 0.05 7.59
C MET A 65 -3.49 -0.88 8.57
N GLY A 66 -2.48 -0.38 9.31
CA GLY A 66 -1.77 -1.17 10.32
C GLY A 66 -2.69 -1.69 11.43
N ILE A 67 -3.58 -0.82 11.94
CA ILE A 67 -4.60 -1.21 12.93
C ILE A 67 -5.61 -2.17 12.31
N GLY A 68 -6.06 -1.92 11.08
CA GLY A 68 -6.97 -2.80 10.36
C GLY A 68 -6.42 -4.21 10.18
N SER A 69 -5.13 -4.34 9.84
CA SER A 69 -4.46 -5.64 9.72
C SER A 69 -4.33 -6.34 11.07
N PHE A 70 -3.95 -5.60 12.12
CA PHE A 70 -3.86 -6.12 13.49
C PHE A 70 -5.20 -6.72 13.95
N LEU A 71 -6.28 -5.94 13.87
CA LEU A 71 -7.61 -6.37 14.29
C LEU A 71 -8.13 -7.54 13.44
N THR A 72 -7.84 -7.53 12.13
CA THR A 72 -8.23 -8.63 11.23
C THR A 72 -7.53 -9.92 11.61
N GLU A 73 -6.24 -9.86 11.95
CA GLU A 73 -5.46 -11.02 12.36
C GLU A 73 -5.90 -11.55 13.72
N GLU A 74 -6.12 -10.67 14.70
CA GLU A 74 -6.65 -11.02 16.02
C GLU A 74 -8.00 -11.74 15.90
N THR A 75 -8.94 -11.18 15.12
CA THR A 75 -10.25 -11.80 14.86
C THR A 75 -10.10 -13.15 14.17
N THR A 76 -9.12 -13.30 13.26
CA THR A 76 -8.88 -14.56 12.55
C THR A 76 -8.33 -15.64 13.50
N GLU A 77 -7.48 -15.26 14.45
CA GLU A 77 -6.94 -16.16 15.48
C GLU A 77 -8.03 -16.64 16.45
N GLU A 78 -8.89 -15.72 16.91
CA GLU A 78 -10.04 -16.03 17.76
C GLU A 78 -11.00 -17.03 17.10
N ILE A 79 -11.37 -16.77 15.83
CA ILE A 79 -12.25 -17.67 15.05
C ILE A 79 -11.58 -19.04 14.86
N ALA A 80 -10.26 -19.08 14.66
CA ALA A 80 -9.52 -20.32 14.49
C ALA A 80 -9.28 -21.09 15.80
N GLY A 81 -9.64 -20.51 16.97
CA GLY A 81 -9.36 -21.08 18.29
C GLY A 81 -7.86 -21.23 18.56
N VAL A 82 -7.04 -20.35 17.99
CA VAL A 82 -5.60 -20.27 18.26
C VAL A 82 -5.40 -19.25 19.37
N ASP A 83 -4.71 -19.64 20.44
CA ASP A 83 -4.30 -18.69 21.49
C ASP A 83 -3.30 -17.69 20.87
N GLY A 84 -3.65 -16.40 20.82
CA GLY A 84 -2.86 -15.30 20.21
C GLY A 84 -1.56 -14.93 20.94
N LYS A 85 -0.83 -15.92 21.44
CA LYS A 85 0.41 -15.74 22.21
C LYS A 85 1.62 -15.40 21.34
N ASP A 86 1.48 -15.51 20.02
CA ASP A 86 2.62 -15.49 19.10
C ASP A 86 2.98 -14.05 18.65
N GLY A 87 2.14 -13.07 19.01
CA GLY A 87 2.31 -11.66 18.64
C GLY A 87 2.24 -11.42 17.13
N LEU A 88 1.74 -12.39 16.37
CA LEU A 88 1.66 -12.39 14.91
C LEU A 88 0.83 -11.20 14.43
N ALA A 89 -0.36 -11.01 15.01
CA ALA A 89 -1.25 -9.87 14.73
C ALA A 89 -0.53 -8.52 14.84
N LEU A 90 0.18 -8.30 15.95
CA LEU A 90 0.88 -7.04 16.19
C LEU A 90 1.99 -6.83 15.16
N LYS A 91 2.81 -7.85 14.92
CA LYS A 91 3.89 -7.73 13.96
C LYS A 91 3.36 -7.60 12.52
N GLY A 92 2.24 -8.24 12.19
CA GLY A 92 1.56 -8.10 10.91
C GLY A 92 1.07 -6.67 10.68
N GLY A 93 0.40 -6.08 11.67
CA GLY A 93 -0.02 -4.67 11.65
C GLY A 93 1.15 -3.69 11.55
N LEU A 94 2.22 -3.91 12.31
CA LEU A 94 3.44 -3.08 12.22
C LEU A 94 4.12 -3.21 10.85
N THR A 95 4.17 -4.42 10.28
CA THR A 95 4.73 -4.64 8.94
C THR A 95 3.94 -3.85 7.89
N MET A 96 2.61 -3.85 7.99
CA MET A 96 1.76 -3.04 7.11
C MET A 96 2.03 -1.55 7.29
N LEU A 97 2.00 -1.04 8.54
CA LEU A 97 2.23 0.37 8.84
C LEU A 97 3.57 0.87 8.28
N PHE A 98 4.67 0.19 8.59
CA PHE A 98 5.99 0.64 8.17
C PHE A 98 6.18 0.53 6.66
N SER A 99 5.75 -0.58 6.05
CA SER A 99 5.85 -0.74 4.59
C SER A 99 5.07 0.34 3.85
N TYR A 100 3.87 0.69 4.35
CA TYR A 100 3.06 1.79 3.83
C TYR A 100 3.81 3.12 3.95
N VAL A 101 4.26 3.47 5.17
CA VAL A 101 4.93 4.76 5.40
C VAL A 101 6.16 4.92 4.51
N PHE A 102 7.03 3.91 4.45
CA PHE A 102 8.24 3.99 3.63
C PHE A 102 7.95 4.02 2.13
N ALA A 103 6.96 3.27 1.66
CA ALA A 103 6.58 3.29 0.25
C ALA A 103 5.97 4.63 -0.16
N GLY A 104 5.14 5.24 0.68
CA GLY A 104 4.51 6.54 0.40
C GLY A 104 5.49 7.71 0.33
N LEU A 105 6.63 7.60 1.00
CA LEU A 105 7.71 8.58 0.85
C LEU A 105 8.31 8.59 -0.56
N LEU A 106 8.20 7.49 -1.31
CA LEU A 106 8.73 7.40 -2.66
C LEU A 106 8.01 8.39 -3.61
N PRO A 107 6.67 8.34 -3.81
CA PRO A 107 5.93 9.35 -4.58
C PRO A 107 6.09 10.78 -4.05
N LEU A 108 6.24 10.96 -2.74
CA LEU A 108 6.37 12.28 -2.13
C LEU A 108 7.75 12.93 -2.39
N SER A 109 8.80 12.11 -2.48
CA SER A 109 10.19 12.58 -2.54
C SER A 109 10.48 13.65 -3.60
N PRO A 110 9.94 13.62 -4.84
CA PRO A 110 10.27 14.64 -5.84
C PRO A 110 9.78 16.04 -5.45
N TYR A 111 8.68 16.14 -4.70
CA TYR A 111 8.16 17.43 -4.22
C TYR A 111 9.05 18.07 -3.13
N ILE A 112 9.97 17.31 -2.54
CA ILE A 112 10.95 17.79 -1.54
C ILE A 112 12.19 18.41 -2.22
N PHE A 113 12.46 18.08 -3.48
CA PHE A 113 13.69 18.53 -4.16
C PHE A 113 13.43 19.33 -5.44
N LEU A 114 12.28 19.14 -6.08
CA LEU A 114 11.95 19.71 -7.38
C LEU A 114 10.80 20.72 -7.27
N GLU A 115 10.70 21.59 -8.27
CA GLU A 115 9.56 22.51 -8.43
C GLU A 115 8.30 21.75 -8.85
N SER A 116 7.11 22.22 -8.45
CA SER A 116 5.84 21.49 -8.64
C SER A 116 5.57 21.04 -10.08
N SER A 117 5.98 21.81 -11.08
CA SER A 117 5.81 21.49 -12.51
C SER A 117 6.62 20.26 -12.95
N THR A 118 7.81 20.07 -12.38
CA THR A 118 8.72 18.95 -12.70
C THR A 118 8.59 17.81 -11.69
N ALA A 119 8.23 18.11 -10.44
CA ALA A 119 8.01 17.14 -9.37
C ALA A 119 6.87 16.18 -9.70
N MET A 120 5.76 16.67 -10.26
CA MET A 120 4.59 15.84 -10.53
C MET A 120 4.86 14.73 -11.58
N PRO A 121 5.40 15.02 -12.78
CA PRO A 121 5.74 13.97 -13.73
C PRO A 121 6.74 12.95 -13.18
N VAL A 122 7.74 13.42 -12.42
CA VAL A 122 8.75 12.55 -11.80
C VAL A 122 8.12 11.64 -10.75
N SER A 123 7.26 12.19 -9.88
CA SER A 123 6.50 11.44 -8.88
C SER A 123 5.63 10.36 -9.49
N VAL A 124 4.89 10.70 -10.56
CA VAL A 124 4.09 9.72 -11.31
C VAL A 124 5.00 8.63 -11.90
N ALA A 125 6.10 9.00 -12.55
CA ALA A 125 7.01 8.03 -13.18
C ALA A 125 7.60 7.04 -12.16
N ILE A 126 8.17 7.52 -11.05
CA ILE A 126 8.77 6.64 -10.04
C ILE A 126 7.74 5.73 -9.38
N SER A 127 6.51 6.22 -9.16
CA SER A 127 5.44 5.43 -8.54
C SER A 127 4.95 4.33 -9.46
N LEU A 128 4.72 4.64 -10.74
CA LEU A 128 4.29 3.67 -11.73
C LEU A 128 5.37 2.63 -12.03
N LEU A 129 6.65 3.04 -12.08
CA LEU A 129 7.77 2.11 -12.17
C LEU A 129 7.90 1.25 -10.91
N GLY A 130 7.66 1.83 -9.73
CA GLY A 130 7.60 1.10 -8.46
C GLY A 130 6.52 0.03 -8.46
N LEU A 131 5.30 0.37 -8.88
CA LEU A 131 4.16 -0.56 -8.99
C LEU A 131 4.41 -1.66 -10.04
N PHE A 132 4.98 -1.30 -11.19
CA PHE A 132 5.37 -2.27 -12.20
C PHE A 132 6.41 -3.26 -11.63
N SER A 133 7.44 -2.73 -10.96
CA SER A 133 8.51 -3.54 -10.36
C SER A 133 7.98 -4.43 -9.24
N LEU A 134 7.08 -3.92 -8.40
CA LEU A 134 6.39 -4.68 -7.36
C LEU A 134 5.54 -5.81 -7.97
N GLY A 135 4.74 -5.51 -9.00
CA GLY A 135 3.92 -6.51 -9.69
C GLY A 135 4.74 -7.58 -10.39
N PHE A 136 5.84 -7.20 -11.04
CA PHE A 136 6.76 -8.16 -11.64
C PHE A 136 7.46 -9.01 -10.59
N GLY A 137 8.10 -8.38 -9.59
CA GLY A 137 8.86 -9.05 -8.54
C GLY A 137 8.01 -10.00 -7.73
N THR A 138 6.79 -9.59 -7.34
CA THR A 138 5.85 -10.48 -6.65
C THR A 138 5.40 -11.64 -7.53
N ALA A 139 5.14 -11.43 -8.83
CA ALA A 139 4.77 -12.53 -9.72
C ALA A 139 5.91 -13.55 -9.87
N VAL A 140 7.15 -13.09 -10.00
CA VAL A 140 8.34 -13.95 -10.08
C VAL A 140 8.55 -14.70 -8.77
N TYR A 141 8.51 -14.01 -7.62
CA TYR A 141 8.71 -14.61 -6.30
C TYR A 141 7.72 -15.74 -6.02
N PHE A 142 6.43 -15.51 -6.29
CA PHE A 142 5.37 -16.52 -6.10
C PHE A 142 5.21 -17.49 -7.28
N LYS A 143 6.16 -17.52 -8.23
CA LYS A 143 6.14 -18.39 -9.43
C LYS A 143 4.81 -18.35 -10.18
N ARG A 144 4.19 -17.17 -10.28
CA ARG A 144 2.89 -16.96 -10.93
C ARG A 144 3.07 -16.96 -12.46
N PRO A 145 2.11 -17.51 -13.23
CA PRO A 145 2.14 -17.42 -14.68
C PRO A 145 1.96 -15.95 -15.13
N LYS A 146 2.64 -15.57 -16.22
CA LYS A 146 2.55 -14.24 -16.87
C LYS A 146 2.95 -13.05 -15.95
N PRO A 147 4.21 -12.98 -15.49
CA PRO A 147 4.66 -11.93 -14.56
C PRO A 147 4.52 -10.50 -15.11
N ILE A 148 4.79 -10.32 -16.41
CA ILE A 148 4.64 -9.04 -17.11
C ILE A 148 3.19 -8.54 -17.07
N LEU A 149 2.22 -9.44 -17.21
CA LEU A 149 0.81 -9.06 -17.17
C LEU A 149 0.41 -8.56 -15.78
N ARG A 150 0.96 -9.13 -14.70
CA ARG A 150 0.71 -8.64 -13.34
C ARG A 150 1.34 -7.26 -13.12
N ALA A 151 2.59 -7.09 -13.56
CA ALA A 151 3.27 -5.80 -13.54
C ALA A 151 2.46 -4.72 -14.27
N LEU A 152 1.96 -5.04 -15.47
CA LEU A 152 1.13 -4.14 -16.26
C LEU A 152 -0.21 -3.84 -15.57
N LYS A 153 -0.85 -4.82 -14.93
CA LYS A 153 -2.08 -4.58 -14.15
C LYS A 153 -1.85 -3.56 -13.03
N MET A 154 -0.79 -3.72 -12.24
CA MET A 154 -0.49 -2.79 -11.14
C MET A 154 -0.13 -1.39 -11.66
N PHE A 155 0.65 -1.32 -12.74
CA PHE A 155 0.92 -0.06 -13.44
C PHE A 155 -0.37 0.65 -13.88
N LEU A 156 -1.31 -0.09 -14.49
CA LEU A 156 -2.58 0.47 -14.97
C LEU A 156 -3.49 0.92 -13.83
N LEU A 157 -3.53 0.18 -12.72
CA LEU A 157 -4.30 0.57 -11.53
C LEU A 157 -3.74 1.86 -10.91
N GLY A 158 -2.41 1.96 -10.77
CA GLY A 158 -1.77 3.20 -10.34
C GLY A 158 -2.03 4.36 -11.29
N GLY A 159 -1.94 4.11 -12.61
CA GLY A 159 -2.22 5.12 -13.63
C GLY A 159 -3.66 5.62 -13.58
N LEU A 160 -4.63 4.74 -13.32
CA LEU A 160 -6.03 5.11 -13.12
C LEU A 160 -6.20 5.99 -11.88
N ALA A 161 -5.55 5.68 -10.77
CA ALA A 161 -5.58 6.51 -9.56
C ALA A 161 -5.02 7.92 -9.80
N VAL A 162 -3.91 8.03 -10.57
CA VAL A 162 -3.36 9.32 -10.99
C VAL A 162 -4.37 10.11 -11.81
N ILE A 163 -5.01 9.48 -12.81
CA ILE A 163 -6.02 10.14 -13.65
C ILE A 163 -7.19 10.63 -12.81
N VAL A 164 -7.73 9.77 -11.93
CA VAL A 164 -8.84 10.13 -11.03
C VAL A 164 -8.46 11.32 -10.14
N GLY A 165 -7.29 11.26 -9.49
CA GLY A 165 -6.80 12.35 -8.66
C GLY A 165 -6.67 13.66 -9.44
N MET A 166 -6.03 13.63 -10.61
CA MET A 166 -5.87 14.81 -11.48
C MET A 166 -7.22 15.39 -11.94
N VAL A 167 -8.19 14.54 -12.29
CA VAL A 167 -9.53 14.98 -12.68
C VAL A 167 -10.22 15.69 -11.53
N ILE A 168 -10.20 15.10 -10.33
CA ILE A 168 -10.79 15.70 -9.13
C ILE A 168 -10.10 17.04 -8.83
N GLY A 169 -8.76 17.08 -8.84
CA GLY A 169 -7.99 18.30 -8.58
C GLY A 169 -8.30 19.43 -9.57
N LYS A 170 -8.50 19.11 -10.86
CA LYS A 170 -8.89 20.09 -11.87
C LYS A 170 -10.32 20.60 -11.70
N ILE A 171 -11.25 19.76 -11.25
CA ILE A 171 -12.66 20.17 -11.03
C ILE A 171 -12.76 21.16 -9.88
N PHE A 172 -12.02 20.92 -8.79
CA PHE A 172 -12.07 21.73 -7.57
C PHE A 172 -10.87 22.68 -7.47
N HIS A 173 -10.42 23.24 -8.60
CA HIS A 173 -9.41 24.29 -8.62
C HIS A 173 -9.93 25.49 -7.77
N LEU A 174 -9.38 25.64 -6.56
CA LEU A 174 -9.70 26.74 -5.62
C LEU A 174 -8.85 27.97 -5.93
#